data_AF-A0A7W1PIM6-F1
#
_entry.id   AF-A0A7W1PIM6-F1
#
_cell.length_a   1.000
_cell.length_b   1.000
_cell.length_c   1.000
_cell.angle_alpha   90.00
_cell.angle_beta   90.00
_cell.angle_gamma   90.00
#
_symmetry.space_group_name_H-M   'P 1'
#
loop_
_entity.id
_entity.type
_entity.pdbx_description
1 polymer ?
#
loop_
_entity_poly.entity_id
_entity_poly.type
_entity_poly.pdbx_seq_one_letter_code
_entity_poly.pdbx_strand_id
1 'polypeptide(L)'
;MSRRSQDVIAENRTPYVPGADTDERFRAALASSLDAVFLLESIRDCYGGLETFRLVEVNERGADMFGAPRDTMLGRTAEELVAGDPTRGLFNRAARVVATGESLDEVIDLRQIPVKPD
;
A
#
# COMPACT_ATOMS: atom_id res chain seq x y z
N MET A 1 37.34 -37.58 31.32
CA MET A 1 37.01 -36.32 32.02
C MET A 1 37.25 -35.18 31.03
N SER A 2 36.19 -34.55 30.50
CA SER A 2 35.79 -33.16 30.88
C SER A 2 36.86 -32.13 30.47
N ARG A 3 36.65 -31.08 29.66
CA ARG A 3 35.46 -30.29 29.28
C ARG A 3 35.89 -29.29 28.18
N ARG A 4 34.93 -28.90 27.33
CA ARG A 4 34.66 -27.54 26.78
C ARG A 4 35.81 -26.70 26.20
N SER A 5 35.73 -26.32 24.92
CA SER A 5 35.05 -25.09 24.50
C SER A 5 34.91 -25.07 22.98
N GLN A 6 33.67 -25.20 22.51
CA GLN A 6 33.25 -24.68 21.22
C GLN A 6 32.70 -23.28 21.50
N ASP A 7 33.36 -22.25 20.98
CA ASP A 7 32.85 -20.89 20.86
C ASP A 7 33.00 -20.54 19.37
N VAL A 8 31.96 -20.71 18.56
CA VAL A 8 30.91 -19.72 18.27
C VAL A 8 31.47 -18.51 17.52
N ILE A 9 31.42 -18.61 16.19
CA ILE A 9 30.93 -17.55 15.29
C ILE A 9 30.50 -18.24 14.00
N ALA A 10 29.36 -18.93 14.07
CA ALA A 10 28.59 -19.25 12.87
C ALA A 10 28.00 -17.93 12.38
N GLU A 11 28.66 -17.35 11.38
CA GLU A 11 28.22 -16.17 10.65
C GLU A 11 26.81 -16.44 10.12
N ASN A 12 25.81 -15.84 10.78
CA ASN A 12 24.41 -15.90 10.36
C ASN A 12 24.27 -15.03 9.10
N ARG A 13 24.78 -15.52 7.98
CA ARG A 13 24.62 -14.91 6.66
C ARG A 13 23.18 -15.17 6.23
N THR A 14 22.27 -14.29 6.65
CA THR A 14 20.98 -14.15 6.01
C THR A 14 21.24 -14.02 4.50
N PRO A 15 20.67 -14.88 3.65
CA PRO A 15 20.92 -14.81 2.22
C PRO A 15 20.48 -13.42 1.72
N TYR A 16 21.41 -12.67 1.16
CA TYR A 16 21.15 -11.40 0.48
C TYR A 16 20.24 -11.70 -0.71
N VAL A 17 18.96 -11.37 -0.58
CA VAL A 17 17.98 -11.42 -1.67
C VAL A 17 17.91 -10.01 -2.26
N PRO A 18 18.42 -9.77 -3.48
CA PRO A 18 18.35 -8.45 -4.11
C PRO A 18 16.88 -8.05 -4.28
N GLY A 19 16.45 -6.97 -3.63
CA GLY A 19 15.07 -6.50 -3.59
C GLY A 19 14.43 -6.52 -2.19
N ALA A 20 14.86 -7.44 -1.30
CA ALA A 20 14.37 -7.48 0.08
C ALA A 20 14.69 -6.17 0.83
N ASP A 21 15.88 -5.61 0.59
CA ASP A 21 16.32 -4.35 1.18
C ASP A 21 15.51 -3.14 0.65
N THR A 22 14.99 -3.18 -0.59
CA THR A 22 14.19 -2.09 -1.15
C THR A 22 12.77 -2.10 -0.63
N ASP A 23 12.11 -3.26 -0.63
CA ASP A 23 10.74 -3.41 -0.14
C ASP A 23 10.66 -3.17 1.37
N GLU A 24 11.65 -3.65 2.13
CA GLU A 24 11.71 -3.47 3.58
C GLU A 24 11.99 -2.01 3.95
N ARG A 25 12.90 -1.34 3.23
CA ARG A 25 13.11 0.12 3.40
C ARG A 25 11.89 0.93 2.98
N PHE A 26 11.21 0.54 1.91
CA PHE A 26 9.97 1.19 1.48
C PHE A 26 8.89 1.08 2.56
N ARG A 27 8.65 -0.12 3.10
CA ARG A 27 7.71 -0.32 4.20
C ARG A 27 8.11 0.44 5.46
N ALA A 28 9.39 0.46 5.80
CA ALA A 28 9.88 1.25 6.93
C ALA A 28 9.64 2.75 6.73
N ALA A 29 9.86 3.27 5.52
CA ALA A 29 9.58 4.66 5.19
C ALA A 29 8.08 4.98 5.30
N LEU A 30 7.21 4.13 4.77
CA LEU A 30 5.76 4.27 4.89
C LEU A 30 5.29 4.25 6.35
N ALA A 31 5.81 3.32 7.15
CA ALA A 31 5.48 3.18 8.57
C ALA A 31 5.94 4.39 9.40
N SER A 32 7.04 5.03 9.00
CA SER A 32 7.56 6.23 9.68
C SER A 32 6.82 7.53 9.33
N SER A 33 6.00 7.52 8.26
CA SER A 33 5.25 8.70 7.83
C SER A 33 4.15 9.06 8.84
N LEU A 34 3.98 10.37 9.09
CA LEU A 34 2.86 10.87 9.89
C LEU A 34 1.57 11.00 9.06
N ASP A 35 1.69 11.01 7.74
CA ASP A 35 0.57 11.11 6.81
C ASP A 35 0.00 9.73 6.48
N ALA A 36 -1.28 9.69 6.12
CA ALA A 36 -1.91 8.51 5.55
C ALA A 36 -1.37 8.26 4.13
N VAL A 37 -0.88 7.03 3.88
CA VAL A 37 -0.32 6.65 2.57
C VAL A 37 -0.98 5.38 2.06
N PHE A 38 -1.37 5.40 0.78
CA PHE A 38 -1.99 4.29 0.06
C PHE A 38 -1.21 4.03 -1.23
N LEU A 39 -0.88 2.77 -1.49
CA LEU A 39 -0.34 2.32 -2.77
C LEU A 39 -1.40 1.51 -3.51
N LEU A 40 -1.70 1.95 -4.73
CA LEU A 40 -2.71 1.34 -5.59
C LEU A 40 -2.06 0.77 -6.85
N GLU A 41 -2.44 -0.45 -7.20
CA GLU A 41 -2.08 -1.11 -8.46
C GLU A 41 -3.20 -0.92 -9.49
N SER A 42 -2.86 -0.50 -10.70
CA SER A 42 -3.81 -0.45 -11.82
C SER A 42 -4.14 -1.85 -12.32
N ILE A 43 -5.43 -2.21 -12.29
CA ILE A 43 -5.93 -3.43 -12.94
C ILE A 43 -6.39 -3.09 -14.34
N ARG A 44 -5.95 -3.88 -15.32
CA ARG A 44 -6.25 -3.67 -16.73
C ARG A 44 -7.02 -4.85 -17.31
N ASP A 45 -7.92 -4.52 -18.23
CA ASP A 45 -8.64 -5.51 -19.01
C ASP A 45 -7.75 -6.17 -20.08
N CYS A 46 -8.31 -7.15 -20.81
CA CYS A 46 -7.61 -7.86 -21.89
C CYS A 46 -7.26 -6.99 -23.11
N TYR A 47 -7.82 -5.78 -23.21
CA TYR A 47 -7.52 -4.80 -24.25
C TYR A 47 -6.51 -3.73 -23.75
N GLY A 48 -6.05 -3.83 -22.51
CA GLY A 48 -5.12 -2.89 -21.87
C GLY A 48 -5.77 -1.65 -21.26
N GLY A 49 -7.10 -1.57 -21.30
CA GLY A 49 -7.89 -0.50 -20.67
C GLY A 49 -7.80 -0.58 -19.16
N LEU A 50 -7.75 0.57 -18.48
CA LEU A 50 -7.77 0.64 -17.01
C LEU A 50 -9.19 0.29 -16.52
N GLU A 51 -9.32 -0.82 -15.80
CA GLU A 51 -10.60 -1.31 -15.26
C GLU A 51 -10.85 -0.77 -13.85
N THR A 52 -9.88 -0.88 -12.94
CA THR A 52 -9.97 -0.44 -11.55
C THR A 52 -8.59 -0.28 -10.90
N PHE A 53 -8.54 0.04 -9.61
CA PHE A 53 -7.35 0.06 -8.77
C PHE A 53 -7.49 -0.87 -7.57
N ARG A 54 -6.44 -1.64 -7.28
CA ARG A 54 -6.33 -2.51 -6.10
C ARG A 54 -5.40 -1.92 -5.06
N LEU A 55 -5.80 -1.94 -3.79
CA LEU A 55 -4.92 -1.58 -2.68
C LEU A 55 -3.87 -2.65 -2.44
N VAL A 56 -2.60 -2.30 -2.58
CA VAL A 56 -1.47 -3.24 -2.39
C VAL A 56 -0.61 -2.90 -1.19
N GLU A 57 -0.65 -1.65 -0.70
CA GLU A 57 0.00 -1.25 0.55
C GLU A 57 -0.73 -0.07 1.19
N VAL A 58 -0.76 -0.04 2.53
CA VAL A 58 -1.28 1.06 3.33
C VAL A 58 -0.54 1.11 4.66
N ASN A 59 -0.19 2.30 5.14
CA ASN A 59 0.40 2.46 6.47
C ASN A 59 -0.68 2.50 7.57
N GLU A 60 -0.27 2.43 8.84
CA GLU A 60 -1.21 2.44 9.97
C GLU A 60 -2.12 3.67 9.96
N ARG A 61 -1.58 4.85 9.61
CA ARG A 61 -2.35 6.09 9.49
C ARG A 61 -3.44 6.01 8.43
N GLY A 62 -3.15 5.36 7.30
CA GLY A 62 -4.14 5.12 6.25
C GLY A 62 -5.20 4.12 6.67
N ALA A 63 -4.82 3.06 7.39
CA ALA A 63 -5.79 2.09 7.93
C ALA A 63 -6.72 2.74 8.98
N ASP A 64 -6.17 3.55 9.88
CA ASP A 64 -6.91 4.32 10.88
C ASP A 64 -7.96 5.24 10.24
N MET A 65 -7.64 5.84 9.09
CA MET A 65 -8.57 6.68 8.33
C MET A 65 -9.83 5.93 7.88
N PHE A 66 -9.70 4.63 7.59
CA PHE A 66 -10.82 3.75 7.24
C PHE A 66 -11.46 3.06 8.45
N GLY A 67 -10.83 3.14 9.64
CA GLY A 67 -11.28 2.45 10.84
C GLY A 67 -11.23 0.92 10.73
N ALA A 68 -10.44 0.39 9.79
CA ALA A 68 -10.36 -1.03 9.48
C ALA A 68 -8.90 -1.53 9.58
N PRO A 69 -8.65 -2.77 10.02
CA PRO A 69 -7.30 -3.32 10.04
C PRO A 69 -6.69 -3.39 8.63
N ARG A 70 -5.41 -3.05 8.49
CA ARG A 70 -4.68 -3.13 7.22
C ARG A 70 -4.93 -4.43 6.46
N ASP A 71 -4.85 -5.57 7.15
CA ASP A 71 -4.96 -6.89 6.53
C ASP A 71 -6.35 -7.19 5.95
N THR A 72 -7.40 -6.48 6.38
CA THR A 72 -8.75 -6.60 5.78
C THR A 72 -8.95 -5.66 4.60
N MET A 73 -8.01 -4.74 4.36
CA MET A 73 -8.07 -3.77 3.27
C MET A 73 -7.23 -4.19 2.06
N LEU A 74 -6.07 -4.82 2.30
CA LEU A 74 -5.17 -5.23 1.23
C LEU A 74 -5.84 -6.19 0.25
N GLY A 75 -5.55 -6.00 -1.04
CA GLY A 75 -6.09 -6.80 -2.14
C GLY A 75 -7.49 -6.38 -2.60
N ARG A 76 -8.19 -5.53 -1.84
CA ARG A 76 -9.51 -4.99 -2.22
C ARG A 76 -9.38 -3.88 -3.25
N THR A 77 -10.41 -3.70 -4.06
CA THR A 77 -10.49 -2.57 -4.99
C THR A 77 -10.93 -1.28 -4.30
N ALA A 78 -10.66 -0.14 -4.92
CA ALA A 78 -11.09 1.16 -4.39
C ALA A 78 -12.62 1.23 -4.17
N GLU A 79 -13.41 0.59 -5.03
CA GLU A 79 -14.88 0.50 -4.94
C GLU A 79 -15.36 -0.44 -3.83
N GLU A 80 -14.55 -1.43 -3.47
CA GLU A 80 -14.83 -2.29 -2.32
C GLU A 80 -14.55 -1.58 -0.99
N LEU A 81 -13.61 -0.61 -0.97
CA LEU A 81 -13.20 0.13 0.23
C LEU A 81 -14.03 1.41 0.45
N VAL A 82 -14.35 2.14 -0.62
CA VAL A 82 -15.02 3.44 -0.58
C VAL A 82 -16.39 3.36 -1.24
N ALA A 83 -17.42 3.87 -0.59
CA ALA A 83 -18.77 3.94 -1.13
C ALA A 83 -18.97 5.19 -2.03
N GLY A 84 -19.90 5.09 -2.97
CA GLY A 84 -20.48 6.26 -3.64
C GLY A 84 -19.61 6.95 -4.69
N ASP A 85 -20.00 8.19 -5.00
CA ASP A 85 -19.42 9.02 -6.07
C ASP A 85 -17.94 9.45 -5.83
N PRO A 86 -17.44 9.60 -4.59
CA PRO A 86 -16.04 9.97 -4.35
C PRO A 86 -15.04 8.97 -4.93
N THR A 87 -15.39 7.67 -4.98
CA THR A 87 -14.58 6.65 -5.65
C THR A 87 -14.47 6.92 -7.14
N ARG A 88 -15.55 7.39 -7.79
CA ARG A 88 -15.55 7.76 -9.21
C ARG A 88 -14.72 9.01 -9.46
N GLY A 89 -14.77 9.98 -8.54
CA GLY A 89 -13.90 11.16 -8.56
C GLY A 89 -12.42 10.79 -8.43
N LEU A 90 -12.07 10.00 -7.42
CA LEU A 90 -10.71 9.51 -7.19
C LEU A 90 -10.21 8.66 -8.36
N PHE A 91 -11.05 7.75 -8.85
CA PHE A 91 -10.74 6.90 -9.99
C PHE A 91 -10.42 7.73 -11.24
N ASN A 92 -11.27 8.70 -11.60
CA ASN A 92 -11.04 9.53 -12.78
C ASN A 92 -9.73 10.32 -12.68
N ARG A 93 -9.41 10.83 -11.48
CA ARG A 93 -8.16 11.56 -11.22
C ARG A 93 -6.94 10.65 -11.31
N ALA A 94 -6.98 9.49 -10.68
CA ALA A 94 -5.93 8.49 -10.78
C ALA A 94 -5.77 7.95 -12.22
N ALA A 95 -6.87 7.75 -12.94
CA ALA A 95 -6.87 7.34 -14.35
C ALA A 95 -6.18 8.36 -15.25
N ARG A 96 -6.37 9.66 -15.00
CA ARG A 96 -5.61 10.71 -15.69
C ARG A 96 -4.11 10.57 -15.44
N VAL A 97 -3.69 10.40 -14.18
CA VAL A 97 -2.26 10.22 -13.83
C VAL A 97 -1.68 9.01 -14.56
N VAL A 98 -2.40 7.89 -14.59
CA VAL A 98 -1.98 6.68 -15.32
C VAL A 98 -1.86 6.92 -16.83
N ALA A 99 -2.77 7.69 -17.41
CA ALA A 99 -2.80 7.97 -18.83
C ALA A 99 -1.72 8.98 -19.28
N THR A 100 -1.42 9.99 -18.45
CA THR A 100 -0.51 11.09 -18.82
C THR A 100 0.90 10.94 -18.22
N GLY A 101 1.04 10.19 -17.13
CA GLY A 101 2.27 10.15 -16.33
C GLY A 101 2.51 11.41 -15.50
N GLU A 102 1.58 12.38 -15.52
CA GLU A 102 1.68 13.61 -14.73
C GLU A 102 1.08 13.39 -13.35
N SER A 103 1.85 13.68 -12.29
CA SER A 103 1.36 13.62 -10.92
C SER A 103 0.27 14.66 -10.66
N LEU A 104 -0.67 14.32 -9.78
CA LEU A 104 -1.69 15.23 -9.29
C LEU A 104 -1.41 15.59 -7.83
N ASP A 105 -1.49 16.88 -7.51
CA ASP A 105 -1.45 17.42 -6.15
C ASP A 105 -2.70 18.29 -5.93
N GLU A 106 -3.51 17.96 -4.94
CA GLU A 106 -4.79 18.63 -4.65
C GLU A 106 -5.14 18.57 -3.17
N VAL A 107 -5.91 19.56 -2.71
CA VAL A 107 -6.49 19.57 -1.36
C VAL A 107 -7.93 19.12 -1.45
N ILE A 108 -8.25 18.00 -0.80
CA ILE A 108 -9.60 17.43 -0.73
C ILE A 108 -10.09 17.40 0.72
N ASP A 109 -11.39 17.63 0.92
CA ASP A 109 -12.01 17.45 2.23
C ASP A 109 -12.37 15.98 2.43
N LEU A 110 -11.54 15.28 3.21
CA LEU A 110 -11.69 13.83 3.46
C LEU A 110 -13.02 13.47 4.15
N ARG A 111 -13.68 14.42 4.84
CA ARG A 111 -14.98 14.17 5.48
C ARG A 111 -16.10 13.88 4.49
N GLN A 112 -15.87 14.16 3.20
CA GLN A 112 -16.84 13.89 2.13
C GLN A 112 -16.63 12.53 1.45
N ILE A 113 -15.68 11.70 1.91
CA ILE A 113 -15.44 10.37 1.36
C ILE A 113 -16.13 9.33 2.25
N PRO A 114 -17.25 8.71 1.81
CA PRO A 114 -17.94 7.73 2.62
C PRO A 114 -17.21 6.40 2.55
N VAL A 115 -16.75 5.92 3.71
CA VAL A 115 -16.18 4.59 3.89
C VAL A 115 -17.32 3.56 3.91
N LYS A 116 -17.14 2.41 3.25
CA LYS A 116 -18.12 1.31 3.36
C LYS A 116 -18.04 0.70 4.76
N PRO A 117 -19.17 0.49 5.46
CA PRO A 117 -19.16 -0.36 6.64
C PRO A 117 -18.83 -1.81 6.24
N ASP A 118 -18.22 -2.55 7.17
CA ASP A 118 -17.98 -3.99 7.05
C ASP A 118 -19.28 -4.79 6.83
#